data_AF-A0A973MGP5-F1
#
_entry.id   AF-A0A973MGP5-F1
#
_cell.length_a   1.000
_cell.length_b   1.000
_cell.length_c   1.000
_cell.angle_alpha   90.00
_cell.angle_beta   90.00
_cell.angle_gamma   90.00
#
_symmetry.space_group_name_H-M   'P 1'
#
loop_
_entity.id
_entity.type
_entity.pdbx_description
1 polymer ?
#
loop_
_entity_poly.entity_id
_entity_poly.type
_entity_poly.pdbx_seq_one_letter_code
_entity_poly.pdbx_strand_id
1 'polypeptide(L)'
;MTVPLPTRGKALSDREVEVLRLVAAGRTNPGIGRELCISVDTVRSHMMRIAVKLGTSNRAAAVRVGFETGVLRLPDATVLAQADAIVRRNRLAKVRADVARQRARGRAA
;
A
#
# COMPACT_ATOMS: atom_id res chain seq x y z
N MET A 1 -9.79 27.36 -21.45
CA MET A 1 -8.86 27.49 -20.30
C MET A 1 -8.47 26.08 -19.85
N THR A 2 -7.35 25.57 -20.36
CA THR A 2 -6.80 24.27 -19.98
C THR A 2 -6.11 24.43 -18.63
N VAL A 3 -6.68 23.87 -17.57
CA VAL A 3 -6.06 23.83 -16.25
C VAL A 3 -4.79 22.97 -16.36
N PRO A 4 -3.58 23.50 -16.08
CA PRO A 4 -2.37 22.68 -16.10
C PRO A 4 -2.44 21.74 -14.88
N LEU A 5 -2.54 20.44 -15.14
CA LEU A 5 -2.41 19.42 -14.11
C LEU A 5 -1.03 19.56 -13.44
N PRO A 6 -0.94 19.46 -12.10
CA PRO A 6 0.32 19.61 -11.38
C PRO A 6 1.37 18.65 -11.94
N THR A 7 2.56 19.20 -12.20
CA THR A 7 3.67 18.54 -12.87
C THR A 7 4.03 17.21 -12.23
N ARG A 8 3.72 16.14 -12.98
CA ARG A 8 4.21 14.75 -12.95
C ARG A 8 5.43 14.54 -12.05
N GLY A 9 5.21 14.25 -10.76
CA GLY A 9 6.15 13.43 -10.00
C GLY A 9 6.37 12.15 -10.81
N LYS A 10 7.63 11.76 -11.05
CA LYS A 10 8.05 10.64 -11.91
C LYS A 10 6.99 9.55 -11.93
N ALA A 11 6.33 9.37 -13.07
CA ALA A 11 5.28 8.39 -13.23
C ALA A 11 5.74 7.06 -12.61
N LEU A 12 4.89 6.47 -11.78
CA LEU A 12 5.16 5.14 -11.24
C LEU A 12 5.38 4.19 -12.43
N SER A 13 6.36 3.30 -12.32
CA SER A 13 6.48 2.23 -13.30
C SER A 13 5.29 1.28 -13.20
N ASP A 14 5.01 0.52 -14.25
CA ASP A 14 3.91 -0.45 -14.24
C ASP A 14 3.99 -1.38 -13.04
N ARG A 15 5.21 -1.80 -12.69
CA ARG A 15 5.46 -2.66 -11.54
C ARG A 15 5.18 -1.98 -10.20
N GLU A 16 5.49 -0.69 -10.09
CA GLU A 16 5.18 0.09 -8.91
C GLU A 16 3.67 0.35 -8.77
N VAL A 17 2.97 0.58 -9.88
CA VAL A 17 1.50 0.70 -9.90
C VAL A 17 0.86 -0.61 -9.43
N GLU A 18 1.33 -1.75 -9.91
CA GLU A 18 0.83 -3.07 -9.52
C GLU A 18 1.04 -3.35 -8.02
N VAL A 19 2.24 -3.06 -7.50
CA VAL A 19 2.50 -3.13 -6.06
C VAL A 19 1.55 -2.20 -5.29
N LEU A 20 1.38 -0.95 -5.74
CA LEU A 20 0.50 0.03 -5.09
C LEU A 20 -0.97 -0.41 -5.10
N ARG A 21 -1.44 -1.05 -6.19
CA ARG A 21 -2.79 -1.64 -6.28
C ARG A 21 -3.01 -2.75 -5.26
N LEU A 22 -2.05 -3.67 -5.13
CA LEU A 22 -2.14 -4.75 -4.14
C LEU A 22 -2.08 -4.21 -2.70
N VAL A 23 -1.33 -3.13 -2.48
CA VAL A 23 -1.29 -2.42 -1.19
C VAL A 23 -2.63 -1.76 -0.88
N ALA A 24 -3.27 -1.15 -1.88
CA ALA A 24 -4.62 -0.57 -1.75
C ALA A 24 -5.69 -1.64 -1.50
N ALA A 25 -5.54 -2.83 -2.10
CA ALA A 25 -6.35 -4.01 -1.81
C ALA A 25 -6.08 -4.62 -0.42
N GLY A 26 -5.17 -4.03 0.37
CA GLY A 26 -4.86 -4.47 1.72
C GLY A 26 -3.90 -5.66 1.80
N ARG A 27 -3.21 -6.05 0.73
CA ARG A 27 -2.22 -7.14 0.81
C ARG A 27 -1.05 -6.78 1.75
N THR A 28 -0.52 -7.79 2.42
CA THR A 28 0.72 -7.69 3.21
C THR A 28 1.92 -7.84 2.27
N ASN A 29 3.10 -7.31 2.64
CA ASN A 29 4.28 -7.42 1.78
C ASN A 29 4.63 -8.89 1.41
N PRO A 30 4.50 -9.88 2.32
CA PRO A 30 4.62 -11.29 1.94
C PRO A 30 3.54 -11.79 0.97
N GLY A 31 2.30 -11.32 1.13
CA GLY A 31 1.21 -11.65 0.19
C GLY A 31 1.47 -11.08 -1.21
N ILE A 32 1.94 -9.82 -1.27
CA ILE A 32 2.35 -9.17 -2.52
C ILE A 32 3.51 -9.95 -3.15
N GLY A 33 4.53 -10.31 -2.38
CA GLY A 33 5.68 -11.08 -2.89
C GLY A 33 5.28 -12.42 -3.51
N ARG A 34 4.31 -13.12 -2.91
CA ARG A 34 3.76 -14.37 -3.47
C ARG A 34 2.98 -14.14 -4.76
N GLU A 35 2.12 -13.13 -4.79
CA GLU A 35 1.29 -12.81 -5.95
C GLU A 35 2.12 -12.33 -7.15
N LEU A 36 3.22 -11.63 -6.85
CA LEU A 36 4.11 -11.04 -7.83
C LEU A 36 5.36 -11.88 -8.12
N CYS A 37 5.51 -13.06 -7.48
CA CYS A 37 6.71 -13.90 -7.56
C CYS A 37 8.03 -13.16 -7.28
N ILE A 38 8.04 -12.28 -6.28
CA ILE A 38 9.22 -11.51 -5.86
C ILE A 38 9.46 -11.61 -4.34
N SER A 39 10.68 -11.32 -3.91
CA SER A 39 11.02 -11.33 -2.48
C SER A 39 10.30 -10.21 -1.72
N VAL A 40 10.10 -10.40 -0.41
CA VAL A 40 9.51 -9.39 0.47
C VAL A 40 10.37 -8.12 0.53
N ASP A 41 11.68 -8.26 0.43
CA ASP A 41 12.62 -7.12 0.40
C ASP A 41 12.54 -6.35 -0.92
N THR A 42 12.28 -7.06 -2.03
CA THR A 42 11.96 -6.42 -3.31
C THR A 42 10.67 -5.60 -3.20
N VAL A 43 9.63 -6.14 -2.57
CA VAL A 43 8.38 -5.39 -2.30
C VAL A 43 8.64 -4.14 -1.45
N ARG A 44 9.44 -4.25 -0.38
CA ARG A 44 9.83 -3.09 0.45
C ARG A 44 10.55 -2.03 -0.37
N SER A 45 11.46 -2.46 -1.25
CA SER A 45 12.20 -1.56 -2.14
C SER A 45 11.29 -0.86 -3.13
N HIS A 46 10.30 -1.55 -3.70
CA HIS A 46 9.26 -0.92 -4.53
C HIS A 46 8.46 0.11 -3.73
N MET A 47 8.04 -0.23 -2.51
CA MET A 47 7.31 0.70 -1.64
C MET A 47 8.10 1.97 -1.30
N MET A 48 9.42 1.85 -1.08
CA MET A 48 10.28 3.01 -0.84
C MET A 48 10.36 3.91 -2.09
N ARG A 49 10.51 3.32 -3.28
CA ARG A 49 10.52 4.09 -4.54
C ARG A 49 9.19 4.78 -4.81
N ILE A 50 8.08 4.08 -4.57
CA ILE A 50 6.73 4.65 -4.67
C ILE A 50 6.57 5.82 -3.70
N ALA A 51 6.98 5.65 -2.45
CA ALA A 51 6.90 6.69 -1.43
C ALA A 51 7.68 7.95 -1.84
N VAL A 52 8.90 7.78 -2.36
CA VAL A 52 9.72 8.88 -2.88
C VAL A 52 9.06 9.55 -4.09
N LYS A 53 8.53 8.77 -5.05
CA LYS A 53 7.88 9.30 -6.27
C LYS A 53 6.58 10.05 -5.98
N LEU A 54 5.81 9.59 -4.98
CA LEU A 54 4.56 10.20 -4.56
C LEU A 54 4.74 11.26 -3.46
N GLY A 55 5.96 11.46 -2.95
CA GLY A 55 6.21 12.38 -1.83
C GLY A 55 5.50 12.00 -0.54
N THR A 56 5.33 10.70 -0.28
CA THR A 56 4.57 10.19 0.88
C THR A 56 5.48 9.52 1.91
N SER A 57 5.10 9.62 3.18
CA SER A 57 5.87 9.10 4.31
C SER A 57 5.42 7.72 4.78
N ASN A 58 4.21 7.27 4.39
CA ASN A 58 3.67 5.98 4.82
C ASN A 58 2.79 5.33 3.75
N ARG A 59 2.60 4.01 3.86
CA ARG A 59 1.83 3.22 2.88
C ARG A 59 0.38 3.67 2.71
N ALA A 60 -0.25 4.21 3.76
CA ALA A 60 -1.64 4.67 3.68
C ALA A 60 -1.74 6.01 2.93
N ALA A 61 -0.78 6.90 3.18
CA ALA A 61 -0.62 8.14 2.43
C ALA A 61 -0.30 7.85 0.96
N ALA A 62 0.56 6.87 0.66
CA ALA A 62 0.84 6.43 -0.72
C ALA A 62 -0.43 5.97 -1.47
N VAL A 63 -1.30 5.19 -0.81
CA VAL A 63 -2.58 4.77 -1.39
C VAL A 63 -3.51 5.96 -1.61
N ARG A 64 -3.64 6.85 -0.61
CA ARG A 64 -4.47 8.05 -0.72
C ARG A 64 -4.03 8.95 -1.89
N VAL A 65 -2.74 9.27 -1.95
CA VAL A 65 -2.15 10.06 -3.04
C VAL A 65 -2.30 9.33 -4.38
N GLY A 66 -2.19 8.00 -4.41
CA GLY A 66 -2.48 7.20 -5.60
C GLY A 66 -3.89 7.41 -6.15
N PHE A 67 -4.90 7.53 -5.28
CA PHE A 67 -6.27 7.86 -5.70
C PHE A 67 -6.43 9.33 -6.09
N GLU A 68 -5.87 10.26 -5.31
CA GLU A 68 -5.94 11.70 -5.58
C GLU A 68 -5.29 12.08 -6.92
N THR A 69 -4.20 11.39 -7.29
CA THR A 69 -3.45 11.62 -8.53
C THR A 69 -3.99 10.83 -9.72
N GLY A 70 -4.99 9.96 -9.51
CA GLY A 70 -5.59 9.12 -10.56
C GLY A 70 -4.71 7.96 -11.03
N VAL A 71 -3.57 7.71 -10.38
CA VAL A 71 -2.69 6.56 -10.64
C VAL A 71 -3.37 5.26 -10.23
N LEU A 72 -4.10 5.30 -9.11
CA LEU A 72 -5.11 4.32 -8.76
C LEU A 72 -6.46 4.87 -9.18
N ARG A 73 -7.16 4.15 -10.06
CA ARG A 73 -8.60 4.38 -10.23
C ARG A 73 -9.33 3.58 -9.15
N LEU A 74 -10.38 4.17 -8.59
CA LEU A 74 -11.37 3.39 -7.84
C LEU A 74 -11.81 2.26 -8.77
N PRO A 75 -11.61 1.01 -8.38
CA PRO A 75 -12.02 -0.08 -9.25
C PRO A 75 -13.55 -0.13 -9.25
N ASP A 76 -14.13 -0.60 -10.36
CA ASP A 76 -15.57 -0.84 -10.44
C ASP A 76 -16.01 -1.71 -9.24
N ALA A 77 -17.26 -1.53 -8.79
CA ALA A 77 -17.79 -2.04 -7.51
C ALA A 77 -17.42 -3.49 -7.16
N THR A 78 -17.17 -4.33 -8.17
CA THR A 78 -16.69 -5.71 -8.09
C THR A 78 -15.39 -5.90 -7.30
N VAL A 79 -14.46 -4.93 -7.33
CA VAL A 79 -13.15 -5.05 -6.64
C VAL A 79 -13.21 -4.52 -5.21
N LEU A 80 -14.09 -3.56 -4.90
CA LEU A 80 -14.33 -3.14 -3.51
C LEU A 80 -14.86 -4.31 -2.65
N ALA A 81 -15.69 -5.18 -3.23
CA ALA A 81 -16.17 -6.39 -2.57
C ALA A 81 -15.01 -7.34 -2.17
N GLN A 82 -13.94 -7.41 -2.97
CA GLN A 82 -12.74 -8.18 -2.66
C GLN A 82 -11.84 -7.44 -1.65
N ALA A 83 -11.74 -6.12 -1.74
CA ALA A 83 -10.95 -5.28 -0.83
C ALA A 83 -11.48 -5.30 0.61
N ASP A 84 -12.81 -5.24 0.81
CA ASP A 84 -13.44 -5.23 2.14
C ASP A 84 -13.21 -6.52 2.92
N ALA A 85 -13.21 -7.67 2.24
CA ALA A 85 -12.89 -8.96 2.85
C ALA A 85 -11.44 -9.00 3.36
N ILE A 86 -10.52 -8.32 2.67
CA ILE A 86 -9.10 -8.28 3.01
C ILE A 86 -8.80 -7.24 4.11
N VAL A 87 -9.48 -6.09 4.10
CA VAL A 87 -9.35 -5.06 5.16
C VAL A 87 -9.78 -5.63 6.52
N ARG A 88 -10.89 -6.38 6.55
CA ARG A 88 -11.34 -7.09 7.76
C ARG A 88 -10.30 -8.09 8.26
N ARG A 89 -9.67 -8.85 7.36
CA ARG A 89 -8.63 -9.84 7.69
C ARG A 89 -7.36 -9.19 8.25
N ASN A 90 -6.95 -8.02 7.75
CA ASN A 90 -5.73 -7.33 8.20
C ASN A 90 -5.90 -6.55 9.51
N ARG A 91 -7.10 -6.06 9.82
CA ARG A 91 -7.39 -5.37 11.10
C ARG A 91 -7.06 -6.27 12.29
N LEU A 92 -7.42 -7.56 12.20
CA LEU A 92 -7.12 -8.59 13.21
C LEU A 92 -5.61 -8.87 13.35
N ALA A 93 -4.88 -8.90 12.24
CA ALA A 93 -3.44 -9.13 12.25
C ALA A 93 -2.67 -7.96 12.88
N LYS A 94 -3.10 -6.72 12.60
CA LYS A 94 -2.48 -5.51 13.18
C LYS A 94 -2.71 -5.41 14.68
N VAL A 95 -3.92 -5.69 15.17
CA VAL A 95 -4.22 -5.75 16.61
C VAL A 95 -3.33 -6.79 17.31
N ARG A 96 -3.18 -8.00 16.74
CA ARG A 96 -2.29 -9.03 17.30
C ARG A 96 -0.82 -8.58 17.36
N ALA A 97 -0.34 -7.91 16.32
CA ALA A 97 1.04 -7.40 16.28
C ALA A 97 1.27 -6.24 17.26
N ASP A 98 0.30 -5.33 17.42
CA ASP A 98 0.36 -4.23 18.38
C ASP A 98 0.29 -4.73 19.83
N VAL A 99 -0.55 -5.72 20.10
CA VAL A 99 -0.61 -6.41 21.41
C VAL A 99 0.70 -7.15 21.71
N ALA A 100 1.31 -7.81 20.72
CA ALA A 100 2.61 -8.46 20.90
C ALA A 100 3.73 -7.45 21.20
N ARG A 101 3.74 -6.30 20.52
CA ARG A 101 4.68 -5.20 20.80
C ARG A 101 4.49 -4.59 22.20
N GLN A 102 3.24 -4.41 22.65
CA GLN A 102 2.95 -3.93 24.00
C GLN A 102 3.41 -4.93 25.07
N ARG A 103 3.18 -6.24 24.86
CA ARG A 103 3.61 -7.29 25.79
C ARG A 103 5.13 -7.43 25.92
N ALA A 104 5.88 -7.18 24.85
CA ALA A 104 7.35 -7.19 24.89
C ALA A 104 7.91 -6.00 25.68
N ARG A 105 7.23 -4.85 25.68
CA ARG A 105 7.62 -3.66 26.45
C ARG A 105 7.32 -3.79 27.95
N GLY A 106 6.31 -4.58 28.33
CA GLY A 106 5.91 -4.76 29.74
C GLY A 106 6.70 -5.81 30.53
N ARG A 107 7.62 -6.58 29.91
CA ARG A 107 8.48 -7.56 30.61
C ARG A 107 9.90 -7.06 30.92
N ALA A 108 10.19 -5.82 30.56
CA ALA A 108 11.49 -5.19 30.78
C ALA A 108 11.43 -4.11 31.89
N ALA A 109 10.39 -4.14 32.72
CA ALA A 109 10.19 -3.28 33.88
C ALA A 109 10.00 -4.13 35.14
#